data_AF-A0A449B2G3-F1
#
_entry.id   AF-A0A449B2G3-F1
#
_cell.length_a   1.000
_cell.length_b   1.000
_cell.length_c   1.000
_cell.angle_alpha   90.00
_cell.angle_beta   90.00
_cell.angle_gamma   90.00
#
_symmetry.space_group_name_H-M   'P 1'
#
loop_
_entity.id
_entity.type
_entity.pdbx_description
1 polymer ?
#
loop_
_entity_poly.entity_id
_entity_poly.type
_entity_poly.pdbx_seq_one_letter_code
_entity_poly.pdbx_strand_id
1 'polypeptide(L)'
;MNYFKSYAQRKILVLVALLFGIIAVILLVVLINNFFARIIFEKEWLKDHLKSVLAGKNEAETNSIIELRSTSIQLKTIFLSLVSIAITSLSLGIILAIVTLVGLFSNRFNGNKIIKVSVWLILLAFVMIFFIIALQPAQLTITVTVQIPGPDGRLFNVNQSTISDRVNYVVAWLAMFLSFFEMIILIKSRLKYGFLTNDIVLNRKFKQVKVVV
;
A
#
# COMPACT_ATOMS: atom_id res chain seq x y z
N MET A 1 20.35 29.58 18.33
CA MET A 1 19.77 28.43 17.61
C MET A 1 20.21 28.52 16.14
N ASN A 2 20.83 27.51 15.56
CA ASN A 2 21.50 27.64 14.24
C ASN A 2 20.48 27.43 13.09
N TYR A 3 19.82 28.48 12.66
CA TYR A 3 18.67 28.45 11.74
C TYR A 3 18.98 27.90 10.34
N PHE A 4 20.21 28.10 9.83
CA PHE A 4 20.66 27.55 8.55
C PHE A 4 20.71 26.01 8.57
N LYS A 5 21.17 25.42 9.68
CA LYS A 5 21.16 23.97 9.87
C LYS A 5 19.73 23.42 9.88
N SER A 6 18.78 24.14 10.47
CA SER A 6 17.35 23.75 10.51
C SER A 6 16.73 23.71 9.11
N TYR A 7 17.09 24.65 8.22
CA TYR A 7 16.53 24.72 6.87
C TYR A 7 17.07 23.62 5.94
N ALA A 8 18.38 23.36 5.98
CA ALA A 8 18.98 22.25 5.23
C ALA A 8 18.40 20.90 5.70
N GLN A 9 18.22 20.71 7.01
CA GLN A 9 17.56 19.53 7.57
C GLN A 9 16.15 19.33 7.02
N ARG A 10 15.35 20.39 6.89
CA ARG A 10 13.99 20.29 6.31
C ARG A 10 14.03 19.77 4.88
N LYS A 11 14.93 20.28 4.04
CA LYS A 11 15.09 19.83 2.64
C LYS A 11 15.43 18.34 2.57
N ILE A 12 16.41 17.91 3.37
CA ILE A 12 16.83 16.51 3.44
C ILE A 12 15.67 15.63 3.89
N LEU A 13 14.93 16.03 4.94
CA LEU A 13 13.79 15.26 5.43
C LEU A 13 12.69 15.11 4.38
N VAL A 14 12.34 16.18 3.66
CA VAL A 14 11.32 16.10 2.59
C VAL A 14 11.83 15.26 1.42
N LEU A 15 13.13 15.29 1.10
CA LEU A 15 13.73 14.46 0.07
C LEU A 15 13.74 12.97 0.44
N VAL A 16 14.03 12.63 1.70
CA VAL A 16 13.91 11.25 2.20
C VAL A 16 12.46 10.77 2.18
N ALA A 17 11.51 11.63 2.59
CA ALA A 17 10.08 11.31 2.49
C ALA A 17 9.66 11.03 1.04
N LEU A 18 10.13 11.85 0.09
CA LEU A 18 9.88 11.64 -1.34
C LEU A 18 10.36 10.27 -1.83
N LEU A 19 11.57 9.86 -1.42
CA LEU A 19 12.11 8.54 -1.78
C LEU A 19 11.26 7.40 -1.19
N PHE A 20 10.80 7.53 0.06
CA PHE A 20 9.92 6.53 0.67
C PHE A 20 8.59 6.42 -0.06
N GLY A 21 7.97 7.55 -0.43
CA GLY A 21 6.75 7.58 -1.21
C GLY A 21 6.91 6.88 -2.56
N ILE A 22 8.00 7.16 -3.30
CA ILE A 22 8.28 6.53 -4.60
C ILE A 22 8.43 5.01 -4.44
N ILE A 23 9.24 4.55 -3.47
CA ILE A 23 9.44 3.12 -3.23
C ILE A 23 8.12 2.45 -2.84
N ALA A 24 7.31 3.09 -1.98
CA ALA A 24 6.00 2.57 -1.58
C ALA A 24 5.07 2.38 -2.79
N VAL A 25 5.02 3.35 -3.71
CA VAL A 25 4.23 3.21 -4.96
C VAL A 25 4.72 2.03 -5.80
N ILE A 26 6.04 1.86 -5.97
CA ILE A 26 6.60 0.72 -6.71
C ILE A 26 6.18 -0.61 -6.05
N LEU A 27 6.27 -0.71 -4.72
CA LEU A 27 5.86 -1.91 -4.00
C LEU A 27 4.36 -2.22 -4.16
N LEU A 28 3.50 -1.20 -4.21
CA LEU A 28 2.07 -1.39 -4.47
C LEU A 28 1.81 -1.88 -5.91
N VAL A 29 2.58 -1.42 -6.89
CA VAL A 29 2.50 -1.96 -8.26
C VAL A 29 2.92 -3.43 -8.29
N VAL A 30 3.99 -3.79 -7.57
CA VAL A 30 4.40 -5.21 -7.43
C VAL A 30 3.30 -6.04 -6.75
N LEU A 31 2.64 -5.50 -5.72
CA LEU A 31 1.53 -6.17 -5.05
C LEU A 31 0.35 -6.45 -6.00
N ILE A 32 0.02 -5.51 -6.89
CA ILE A 32 -1.01 -5.69 -7.93
C ILE A 32 -0.65 -6.87 -8.83
N ASN A 33 0.59 -6.94 -9.31
CA ASN A 33 1.05 -8.03 -10.17
C ASN A 33 0.97 -9.38 -9.44
N ASN A 34 1.41 -9.44 -8.18
CA ASN A 34 1.32 -10.65 -7.36
C ASN A 34 -0.13 -11.10 -7.14
N PHE A 35 -1.05 -10.15 -6.94
CA PHE A 35 -2.47 -10.45 -6.77
C PHE A 35 -3.10 -11.02 -8.05
N PHE A 36 -2.78 -10.47 -9.22
CA PHE A 36 -3.25 -11.02 -10.49
C PHE A 36 -2.64 -12.38 -10.83
N ALA A 37 -1.34 -12.56 -10.55
CA ALA A 37 -0.70 -13.86 -10.67
C ALA A 37 -1.38 -14.90 -9.76
N ARG A 38 -1.77 -14.50 -8.54
CA ARG A 38 -2.54 -15.35 -7.64
C ARG A 38 -3.91 -15.72 -8.20
N ILE A 39 -4.63 -14.80 -8.83
CA ILE A 39 -5.91 -15.11 -9.48
C ILE A 39 -5.73 -16.20 -10.55
N ILE A 40 -4.69 -16.09 -11.38
CA ILE A 40 -4.40 -17.09 -12.42
C ILE A 40 -4.11 -18.44 -11.78
N PHE A 41 -3.22 -18.47 -10.79
CA PHE A 41 -2.91 -19.67 -10.02
C PHE A 41 -4.16 -20.31 -9.40
N GLU A 42 -5.02 -19.53 -8.75
CA GLU A 42 -6.24 -20.07 -8.13
C GLU A 42 -7.20 -20.66 -9.16
N LYS A 43 -7.32 -20.05 -10.33
CA LYS A 43 -8.14 -20.59 -11.42
C LYS A 43 -7.63 -21.94 -11.90
N GLU A 44 -6.33 -22.06 -12.14
CA GLU A 44 -5.70 -23.31 -12.59
C GLU A 44 -5.78 -24.38 -11.51
N TRP A 45 -5.44 -24.03 -10.27
CA TRP A 45 -5.50 -24.92 -9.12
C TRP A 45 -6.92 -25.48 -8.90
N LEU A 46 -7.96 -24.62 -8.98
CA LEU A 46 -9.35 -25.05 -8.85
C LEU A 46 -9.79 -25.92 -10.02
N LYS A 47 -9.39 -25.61 -11.27
CA LYS A 47 -9.65 -26.48 -12.42
C LYS A 47 -9.05 -27.87 -12.22
N ASP A 48 -7.85 -27.93 -11.66
CA ASP A 48 -7.18 -29.21 -11.47
C ASP A 48 -7.77 -30.06 -10.35
N HIS A 49 -8.20 -29.44 -9.26
CA HIS A 49 -8.68 -30.13 -8.08
C HIS A 49 -10.21 -30.32 -8.04
N LEU A 50 -10.96 -29.67 -8.93
CA LEU A 50 -12.41 -29.83 -9.08
C LEU A 50 -12.84 -30.57 -10.36
N LYS A 51 -11.92 -31.28 -11.05
CA LYS A 51 -12.21 -31.97 -12.33
C LYS A 51 -13.49 -32.81 -12.31
N SER A 52 -13.75 -33.55 -11.24
CA SER A 52 -14.96 -34.37 -11.07
C SER A 52 -16.24 -33.55 -10.94
N VAL A 53 -16.17 -32.39 -10.28
CA VAL A 53 -17.29 -31.44 -10.12
C VAL A 53 -17.55 -30.66 -11.40
N LEU A 54 -16.50 -30.42 -12.20
CA LEU A 54 -16.55 -29.68 -13.45
C LEU A 54 -16.90 -30.57 -14.66
N ALA A 55 -16.89 -31.90 -14.49
CA ALA A 55 -17.19 -32.83 -15.57
C ALA A 55 -18.60 -32.61 -16.13
N GLY A 56 -18.70 -32.50 -17.46
CA GLY A 56 -19.98 -32.30 -18.16
C GLY A 56 -20.57 -30.89 -18.07
N LYS A 57 -19.88 -29.94 -17.42
CA LYS A 57 -20.27 -28.53 -17.38
C LYS A 57 -19.76 -27.80 -18.61
N ASN A 58 -20.53 -26.83 -19.08
CA ASN A 58 -20.06 -25.91 -20.11
C ASN A 58 -19.04 -24.90 -19.54
N GLU A 59 -18.42 -24.10 -20.41
CA GLU A 59 -17.40 -23.13 -20.00
C GLU A 59 -17.95 -22.05 -19.04
N ALA A 60 -19.16 -21.56 -19.28
CA ALA A 60 -19.78 -20.54 -18.44
C ALA A 60 -20.08 -21.04 -17.03
N GLU A 61 -20.60 -22.27 -16.91
CA GLU A 61 -20.84 -22.95 -15.63
C GLU A 61 -19.54 -23.28 -14.89
N THR A 62 -18.52 -23.67 -15.64
CA THR A 62 -17.19 -23.93 -15.07
C THR A 62 -16.60 -22.66 -14.48
N ASN A 63 -16.65 -21.56 -15.22
CA ASN A 63 -16.13 -20.28 -14.76
C ASN A 63 -16.91 -19.76 -13.54
N SER A 64 -18.25 -19.84 -13.52
CA SER A 64 -19.03 -19.38 -12.37
C SER A 64 -18.71 -20.15 -11.08
N ILE A 65 -18.50 -21.48 -11.18
CA ILE A 65 -18.09 -22.29 -10.03
C ILE A 65 -16.70 -21.88 -9.53
N ILE A 66 -15.75 -21.66 -10.44
CA ILE A 66 -14.39 -21.23 -10.08
C ILE A 66 -14.43 -19.86 -9.40
N GLU A 67 -15.21 -18.90 -9.91
CA GLU A 67 -15.36 -17.57 -9.33
C GLU A 67 -15.95 -17.62 -7.91
N LEU A 68 -16.97 -18.46 -7.69
CA LEU A 68 -17.57 -18.67 -6.36
C LEU A 68 -16.64 -19.38 -5.37
N ARG A 69 -15.61 -20.09 -5.84
CA ARG A 69 -14.67 -20.84 -5.00
C ARG A 69 -13.32 -20.14 -4.83
N SER A 70 -12.98 -19.19 -5.71
CA SER A 70 -11.73 -18.41 -5.62
C SER A 70 -11.91 -17.21 -4.69
N THR A 71 -11.14 -17.22 -3.60
CA THR A 71 -11.07 -16.12 -2.65
C THR A 71 -10.50 -14.86 -3.29
N SER A 72 -9.48 -14.98 -4.14
CA SER A 72 -8.83 -13.82 -4.76
C SER A 72 -9.72 -13.15 -5.81
N ILE A 73 -10.51 -13.92 -6.58
CA ILE A 73 -11.46 -13.33 -7.54
C ILE A 73 -12.54 -12.52 -6.82
N GLN A 74 -13.10 -13.07 -5.73
CA GLN A 74 -14.13 -12.37 -4.94
C GLN A 74 -13.62 -11.06 -4.35
N LEU A 75 -12.35 -11.02 -3.96
CA LEU A 75 -11.71 -9.83 -3.40
C LEU A 75 -11.22 -8.83 -4.45
N LYS A 76 -11.24 -9.17 -5.75
CA LYS A 76 -10.64 -8.36 -6.81
C LYS A 76 -11.13 -6.92 -6.81
N THR A 77 -12.43 -6.70 -6.75
CA THR A 77 -13.01 -5.35 -6.84
C THR A 77 -12.58 -4.50 -5.65
N ILE A 78 -12.76 -5.00 -4.43
CA ILE A 78 -12.40 -4.25 -3.22
C ILE A 78 -10.88 -4.02 -3.14
N PHE A 79 -10.07 -5.02 -3.51
CA PHE A 79 -8.61 -4.89 -3.56
C PHE A 79 -8.17 -3.78 -4.53
N LEU A 80 -8.71 -3.78 -5.76
CA LEU A 80 -8.38 -2.77 -6.77
C LEU A 80 -8.83 -1.37 -6.35
N SER A 81 -9.98 -1.23 -5.72
CA SER A 81 -10.45 0.05 -5.18
C SER A 81 -9.50 0.58 -4.10
N LEU A 82 -9.15 -0.25 -3.12
CA LEU A 82 -8.25 0.14 -2.03
C LEU A 82 -6.85 0.50 -2.54
N VAL A 83 -6.28 -0.33 -3.42
CA VAL A 83 -4.92 -0.10 -3.94
C VAL A 83 -4.88 1.14 -4.84
N SER A 84 -5.94 1.40 -5.60
CA SER A 84 -6.07 2.60 -6.42
C SER A 84 -6.09 3.85 -5.53
N ILE A 85 -6.91 3.88 -4.48
CA ILE A 85 -6.96 5.01 -3.54
C ILE A 85 -5.60 5.21 -2.87
N ALA A 86 -4.92 4.12 -2.46
CA ALA A 86 -3.60 4.18 -1.85
C ALA A 86 -2.55 4.80 -2.81
N ILE A 87 -2.47 4.28 -4.05
CA ILE A 87 -1.54 4.76 -5.07
C ILE A 87 -1.82 6.22 -5.43
N THR A 88 -3.09 6.59 -5.63
CA THR A 88 -3.46 7.97 -5.95
C THR A 88 -3.09 8.92 -4.80
N SER A 89 -3.35 8.53 -3.56
CA SER A 89 -3.02 9.33 -2.39
C SER A 89 -1.50 9.52 -2.22
N LEU A 90 -0.71 8.45 -2.38
CA LEU A 90 0.76 8.54 -2.35
C LEU A 90 1.30 9.37 -3.52
N SER A 91 0.77 9.18 -4.73
CA SER A 91 1.18 9.95 -5.91
C SER A 91 0.93 11.44 -5.74
N LEU A 92 -0.24 11.82 -5.20
CA LEU A 92 -0.52 13.21 -4.85
C LEU A 92 0.42 13.71 -3.75
N GLY A 93 0.69 12.88 -2.72
CA GLY A 93 1.67 13.18 -1.67
C GLY A 93 3.07 13.48 -2.23
N ILE A 94 3.54 12.68 -3.18
CA ILE A 94 4.80 12.82 -3.92
C ILE A 94 4.82 14.15 -4.69
N ILE A 95 3.77 14.45 -5.46
CA ILE A 95 3.66 15.72 -6.21
C ILE A 95 3.77 16.91 -5.26
N LEU A 96 3.04 16.88 -4.13
CA LEU A 96 3.10 17.94 -3.12
C LEU A 96 4.48 18.05 -2.44
N ALA A 97 5.17 16.93 -2.24
CA ALA A 97 6.54 16.90 -1.72
C ALA A 97 7.52 17.53 -2.73
N ILE A 98 7.38 17.25 -4.03
CA ILE A 98 8.18 17.88 -5.11
C ILE A 98 7.93 19.39 -5.12
N VAL A 99 6.67 19.83 -5.12
CA VAL A 99 6.32 21.27 -5.08
C VAL A 99 6.91 21.93 -3.84
N THR A 100 6.89 21.25 -2.70
CA THR A 100 7.52 21.74 -1.47
C THR A 100 9.04 21.86 -1.61
N LEU A 101 9.72 20.86 -2.17
CA LEU A 101 11.16 20.92 -2.41
C LEU A 101 11.52 22.06 -3.35
N VAL A 102 10.80 22.24 -4.46
CA VAL A 102 11.00 23.36 -5.38
C VAL A 102 10.83 24.69 -4.64
N GLY A 103 9.79 24.84 -3.82
CA GLY A 103 9.57 26.03 -2.99
C GLY A 103 10.71 26.30 -1.98
N LEU A 104 11.22 25.25 -1.34
CA LEU A 104 12.33 25.32 -0.38
C LEU A 104 13.68 25.59 -1.07
N PHE A 105 13.96 25.01 -2.24
CA PHE A 105 15.20 25.27 -2.97
C PHE A 105 15.21 26.66 -3.60
N SER A 106 14.06 27.15 -4.08
CA SER A 106 13.91 28.50 -4.61
C SER A 106 13.70 29.59 -3.55
N ASN A 107 13.66 29.23 -2.26
CA ASN A 107 13.38 30.15 -1.14
C ASN A 107 12.09 30.98 -1.32
N ARG A 108 11.10 30.45 -2.06
CA ARG A 108 9.84 31.16 -2.34
C ARG A 108 8.83 31.03 -1.20
N PHE A 109 8.74 29.86 -0.57
CA PHE A 109 7.85 29.60 0.56
C PHE A 109 8.30 28.37 1.38
N ASN A 110 7.83 28.24 2.62
CA ASN A 110 8.26 27.21 3.56
C ASN A 110 7.52 25.86 3.39
N GLY A 111 6.51 25.80 2.52
CA GLY A 111 5.73 24.58 2.24
C GLY A 111 4.88 24.04 3.39
N ASN A 112 4.70 24.80 4.47
CA ASN A 112 4.10 24.29 5.71
C ASN A 112 2.65 23.79 5.54
N LYS A 113 1.84 24.54 4.78
CA LYS A 113 0.46 24.14 4.44
C LYS A 113 0.44 22.90 3.54
N ILE A 114 1.35 22.85 2.57
CA ILE A 114 1.46 21.73 1.61
C ILE A 114 1.85 20.45 2.33
N ILE A 115 2.89 20.48 3.17
CA ILE A 115 3.31 19.33 3.99
C ILE A 115 2.16 18.84 4.88
N LYS A 116 1.34 19.73 5.45
CA LYS A 116 0.17 19.34 6.24
C LYS A 116 -0.83 18.53 5.41
N VAL A 117 -1.08 18.93 4.16
CA VAL A 117 -1.95 18.19 3.25
C VAL A 117 -1.32 16.86 2.85
N SER A 118 -0.02 16.83 2.53
CA SER A 118 0.71 15.58 2.24
C SER A 118 0.59 14.56 3.37
N VAL A 119 0.70 14.99 4.63
CA VAL A 119 0.54 14.11 5.80
C VAL A 119 -0.83 13.45 5.83
N TRP A 120 -1.91 14.18 5.51
CA TRP A 120 -3.26 13.60 5.45
C TRP A 120 -3.41 12.59 4.31
N LEU A 121 -2.83 12.86 3.14
CA LEU A 121 -2.84 11.94 2.00
C LEU A 121 -2.07 10.65 2.32
N ILE A 122 -0.91 10.77 2.97
CA ILE A 122 -0.11 9.60 3.37
C ILE A 122 -0.82 8.80 4.46
N LEU A 123 -1.51 9.47 5.40
CA LEU A 123 -2.35 8.79 6.39
C LEU A 123 -3.49 8.02 5.72
N LEU A 124 -4.16 8.61 4.73
CA LEU A 124 -5.19 7.93 3.96
C LEU A 124 -4.62 6.70 3.24
N ALA A 125 -3.47 6.83 2.59
CA ALA A 125 -2.79 5.70 1.96
C ALA A 125 -2.44 4.60 2.97
N PHE A 126 -1.87 4.96 4.11
CA PHE A 126 -1.55 4.03 5.19
C PHE A 126 -2.78 3.23 5.64
N VAL A 127 -3.92 3.88 5.85
CA VAL A 127 -5.18 3.21 6.22
C VAL A 127 -5.67 2.27 5.11
N MET A 128 -5.60 2.68 3.84
CA MET A 128 -5.96 1.80 2.73
C MET A 128 -5.05 0.56 2.65
N ILE A 129 -3.74 0.73 2.83
CA ILE A 129 -2.78 -0.39 2.84
C ILE A 129 -3.05 -1.33 4.01
N PHE A 130 -3.40 -0.81 5.18
CA PHE A 130 -3.83 -1.63 6.32
C PHE A 130 -5.02 -2.52 5.96
N PHE A 131 -6.06 -1.97 5.31
CA PHE A 131 -7.21 -2.76 4.86
C PHE A 131 -6.84 -3.78 3.78
N ILE A 132 -5.91 -3.46 2.88
CA ILE A 132 -5.40 -4.43 1.88
C ILE A 132 -4.75 -5.63 2.57
N ILE A 133 -3.94 -5.39 3.60
CA ILE A 133 -3.30 -6.46 4.40
C ILE A 133 -4.35 -7.27 5.16
N ALA A 134 -5.33 -6.61 5.77
CA ALA A 134 -6.42 -7.28 6.49
C ALA A 134 -7.29 -8.16 5.56
N LEU A 135 -7.47 -7.74 4.31
CA LEU A 135 -8.22 -8.47 3.28
C LEU A 135 -7.35 -9.42 2.44
N GLN A 136 -6.24 -9.93 2.99
CA GLN A 136 -5.45 -10.94 2.29
C GLN A 136 -6.30 -12.19 1.97
N PRO A 137 -6.22 -12.75 0.75
CA PRO A 137 -6.93 -13.96 0.38
C PRO A 137 -6.60 -15.12 1.32
N ALA A 138 -7.63 -15.82 1.77
CA ALA A 138 -7.47 -17.05 2.54
C ALA A 138 -6.89 -18.17 1.67
N GLN A 139 -6.31 -19.19 2.31
CA GLN A 139 -5.87 -20.40 1.60
C GLN A 139 -7.08 -21.16 1.06
N LEU A 140 -6.97 -21.65 -0.17
CA LEU A 140 -8.00 -22.53 -0.71
C LEU A 140 -7.87 -23.90 -0.04
N THR A 141 -8.98 -24.44 0.42
CA THR A 141 -9.05 -25.77 1.02
C THR A 141 -10.11 -26.58 0.29
N ILE A 142 -9.72 -27.72 -0.29
CA ILE A 142 -10.64 -28.71 -0.85
C ILE A 142 -10.57 -29.94 0.03
N THR A 143 -11.73 -30.45 0.44
CA THR A 143 -11.83 -31.71 1.19
C THR A 143 -12.59 -32.71 0.33
N VAL A 144 -11.95 -33.83 0.03
CA VAL A 144 -12.51 -34.92 -0.77
C VAL A 144 -12.64 -36.15 0.12
N THR A 145 -13.78 -36.83 0.08
CA THR A 145 -13.96 -38.09 0.78
C THR A 145 -13.44 -39.22 -0.11
N VAL A 146 -12.41 -39.93 0.36
CA VAL A 146 -11.77 -41.05 -0.32
C VAL A 146 -12.08 -42.33 0.43
N GLN A 147 -12.41 -43.41 -0.30
CA GLN A 147 -12.60 -44.72 0.29
C GLN A 147 -11.27 -45.47 0.34
N ILE A 148 -10.84 -45.84 1.54
CA ILE A 148 -9.62 -46.61 1.77
C ILE A 148 -10.00 -48.01 2.27
N PRO A 149 -9.43 -49.10 1.71
CA PRO A 149 -9.63 -50.44 2.25
C PRO A 149 -8.94 -50.57 3.61
N GLY A 150 -9.69 -50.99 4.62
CA GLY A 150 -9.15 -51.31 5.94
C GLY A 150 -8.56 -52.73 6.01
N PRO A 151 -7.93 -53.08 7.14
CA PRO A 151 -7.30 -54.39 7.36
C PRO A 151 -8.26 -55.57 7.15
N ASP A 152 -9.55 -55.34 7.42
CA ASP A 152 -10.62 -56.34 7.36
C ASP A 152 -11.32 -56.37 5.98
N GLY A 153 -10.80 -55.66 4.98
CA GLY A 153 -11.40 -55.54 3.65
C GLY A 153 -12.61 -54.59 3.56
N ARG A 154 -13.03 -53.98 4.68
CA ARG A 154 -14.11 -52.97 4.71
C ARG A 154 -13.59 -51.62 4.19
N LEU A 155 -14.42 -50.93 3.40
CA LEU A 155 -14.10 -49.59 2.90
C LEU A 155 -14.42 -48.52 3.96
N PHE A 156 -13.44 -47.69 4.29
CA PHE A 156 -13.61 -46.56 5.20
C PHE A 156 -13.57 -45.25 4.41
N ASN A 157 -14.56 -44.40 4.63
CA ASN A 157 -14.56 -43.03 4.11
C ASN A 157 -13.61 -42.18 4.95
N VAL A 158 -12.55 -41.67 4.34
CA VAL A 158 -11.59 -40.75 4.97
C VAL A 158 -11.59 -39.44 4.20
N ASN A 159 -11.59 -38.33 4.93
CA ASN A 159 -11.51 -37.01 4.32
C ASN A 159 -10.04 -36.66 4.07
N GLN A 160 -9.68 -36.49 2.79
CA GLN A 160 -8.40 -35.96 2.37
C GLN A 160 -8.55 -34.48 2.04
N SER A 161 -7.82 -33.63 2.76
CA SER A 161 -7.83 -32.18 2.53
C SER A 161 -6.55 -31.73 1.81
N THR A 162 -6.71 -31.01 0.70
CA THR A 162 -5.60 -30.35 -0.02
C THR A 162 -5.73 -28.85 0.19
N ILE A 163 -4.63 -28.22 0.61
CA ILE A 163 -4.56 -26.79 0.94
C ILE A 163 -3.60 -26.10 -0.03
N SER A 164 -3.99 -24.93 -0.56
CA SER A 164 -3.11 -24.14 -1.42
C SER A 164 -2.12 -23.28 -0.63
N ASP A 165 -1.02 -22.91 -1.27
CA ASP A 165 0.00 -22.04 -0.67
C ASP A 165 -0.56 -20.66 -0.29
N ARG A 166 0.02 -20.06 0.75
CA ARG A 166 -0.32 -18.70 1.19
C ARG A 166 0.19 -17.66 0.21
N VAL A 167 -0.58 -16.59 0.03
CA VAL A 167 -0.14 -15.43 -0.75
C VAL A 167 0.90 -14.65 0.04
N ASN A 168 1.99 -14.27 -0.60
CA ASN A 168 3.03 -13.47 0.04
C ASN A 168 2.64 -11.98 0.06
N TYR A 169 2.36 -11.45 1.25
CA TYR A 169 2.01 -10.05 1.50
C TYR A 169 3.16 -9.20 2.07
N VAL A 170 4.40 -9.70 2.07
CA VAL A 170 5.57 -8.96 2.62
C VAL A 170 5.73 -7.60 1.95
N VAL A 171 5.48 -7.49 0.65
CA VAL A 171 5.54 -6.21 -0.09
C VAL A 171 4.53 -5.18 0.42
N ALA A 172 3.33 -5.61 0.85
CA ALA A 172 2.32 -4.73 1.42
C ALA A 172 2.73 -4.24 2.81
N TRP A 173 3.30 -5.12 3.63
CA TRP A 173 3.86 -4.76 4.94
C TRP A 173 4.99 -3.74 4.82
N LEU A 174 5.90 -3.93 3.86
CA LEU A 174 6.98 -2.98 3.57
C LEU A 174 6.43 -1.63 3.09
N ALA A 175 5.44 -1.62 2.19
CA ALA A 175 4.79 -0.39 1.74
C ALA A 175 4.14 0.36 2.92
N MET A 176 3.42 -0.35 3.80
CA MET A 176 2.81 0.24 4.99
C MET A 176 3.84 0.85 5.94
N PHE A 177 4.94 0.13 6.18
CA PHE A 177 6.06 0.61 6.99
C PHE A 177 6.66 1.89 6.40
N LEU A 178 6.92 1.91 5.09
CA LEU A 178 7.46 3.10 4.42
C LEU A 178 6.50 4.29 4.51
N SER A 179 5.19 4.10 4.28
CA SER A 179 4.19 5.17 4.42
C SER A 179 4.11 5.70 5.85
N PHE A 180 4.23 4.83 6.86
CA PHE A 180 4.25 5.26 8.26
C PHE A 180 5.49 6.12 8.58
N PHE A 181 6.68 5.70 8.14
CA PHE A 181 7.90 6.47 8.34
C PHE A 181 7.93 7.76 7.52
N GLU A 182 7.41 7.74 6.30
CA GLU A 182 7.21 8.93 5.47
C GLU A 182 6.38 9.98 6.21
N MET A 183 5.25 9.56 6.80
CA MET A 183 4.41 10.43 7.62
C MET A 183 5.18 11.03 8.81
N ILE A 184 5.91 10.21 9.58
CA ILE A 184 6.72 10.68 10.71
C ILE A 184 7.77 11.71 10.25
N ILE A 185 8.45 11.44 9.14
CA ILE A 185 9.49 12.32 8.59
C ILE A 185 8.89 13.67 8.17
N LEU A 186 7.72 13.67 7.53
CA LEU A 186 7.03 14.91 7.16
C LEU A 186 6.55 15.70 8.38
N ILE A 187 6.05 15.04 9.43
CA ILE A 187 5.71 15.72 10.69
C ILE A 187 6.97 16.35 11.31
N LYS A 188 8.09 15.62 11.36
CA LYS A 188 9.37 16.16 11.86
C LYS A 188 9.88 17.30 11.00
N SER A 189 9.75 17.25 9.68
CA SER A 189 10.18 18.33 8.77
C SER A 189 9.38 19.61 9.01
N ARG A 190 8.09 19.49 9.35
CA ARG A 190 7.22 20.62 9.69
C ARG A 190 7.69 21.37 10.94
N LEU A 191 8.22 20.65 11.94
CA LEU A 191 8.76 21.23 13.18
C LEU A 191 10.09 21.98 12.96
N LYS A 192 10.76 21.77 11.82
CA LYS A 192 11.98 22.49 11.44
C LYS A 192 11.59 23.78 10.71
N TYR A 193 11.65 24.90 11.42
CA TYR A 193 11.46 26.22 10.81
C TYR A 193 12.66 26.57 9.93
N GLY A 194 12.37 26.93 8.69
CA GLY A 194 13.33 27.54 7.77
C GLY A 194 13.36 29.05 7.95
N PHE A 195 14.56 29.63 7.89
CA PHE A 195 14.69 31.05 7.58
C PHE A 195 14.27 31.23 6.11
N LEU A 196 13.04 31.67 5.88
CA LEU A 196 12.73 32.35 4.64
C LEU A 196 13.35 33.74 4.79
N THR A 197 14.47 34.00 4.10
CA THR A 197 15.04 35.36 4.01
C THR A 197 14.03 36.38 3.47
N ASN A 198 12.95 35.92 2.83
CA ASN A 198 11.80 36.70 2.36
C ASN A 198 10.48 36.36 3.09
N ASP A 199 10.49 35.77 4.29
CA ASP A 199 9.23 35.44 4.98
C ASP A 199 8.51 36.72 5.39
N ILE A 200 7.29 36.92 4.92
CA ILE A 200 6.48 38.10 5.24
C ILE A 200 6.30 38.23 6.76
N VAL A 201 6.26 37.11 7.49
CA VAL A 201 6.06 37.10 8.96
C VAL A 201 7.33 37.53 9.71
N LEU A 202 8.51 37.06 9.31
CA LEU A 202 9.78 37.54 9.87
C LEU A 202 10.06 38.99 9.46
N ASN A 203 9.83 39.36 8.19
CA ASN A 203 9.99 40.75 7.76
C ASN A 203 9.04 41.71 8.49
N ARG A 204 7.83 41.29 8.86
CA ARG A 204 6.94 42.10 9.71
C ARG A 204 7.46 42.26 11.13
N LYS A 205 7.98 41.21 11.76
CA LYS A 205 8.52 41.29 13.14
C LYS A 205 9.84 42.07 13.21
N PHE A 206 10.70 42.00 12.21
CA PHE A 206 12.00 42.68 12.20
C PHE A 206 11.98 44.06 11.53
N LYS A 207 10.91 44.45 10.82
CA LYS A 207 10.74 45.84 10.34
C LYS A 207 10.65 46.84 11.49
N GLN A 208 10.06 46.47 12.63
CA GLN A 208 9.99 47.35 13.81
C GLN A 208 11.37 47.62 14.45
N VAL A 209 12.34 46.72 14.25
CA VAL A 209 13.71 46.87 14.79
C VAL A 209 14.62 47.66 13.84
N LYS A 210 14.28 47.74 12.55
CA LYS A 210 15.07 48.46 11.53
C LYS A 210 14.84 49.98 11.48
N VAL A 211 13.91 50.54 12.27
CA VAL A 211 13.61 51.98 12.27
C VAL A 211 14.40 52.73 13.36
N VAL A 212 15.25 52.04 14.12
CA VAL A 212 16.11 52.67 15.14
C VAL A 212 17.57 52.30 14.89
N VAL A 213 18.16 52.86 13.82
CA VAL A 213 19.59 53.18 13.72
C VAL A 213 19.70 54.47 12.94
#